data_AF-F2SYH1-F1
#
_entry.id   AF-F2SYH1-F1
#
_cell.length_a   1.000
_cell.length_b   1.000
_cell.length_c   1.000
_cell.angle_alpha   90.00
_cell.angle_beta   90.00
_cell.angle_gamma   90.00
#
_symmetry.space_group_name_H-M   'P 1'
#
loop_
_entity.id
_entity.type
_entity.pdbx_description
1 polymer ?
#
loop_
_entity_poly.entity_id
_entity_poly.type
_entity_poly.pdbx_seq_one_letter_code
_entity_poly.pdbx_strand_id
1 'polypeptide(L)'
;MAHPSNPYGFSKRRVSAEVTYAGALPTPSPSSSSGSNAAYQLNRVRRTEGSSESEASSAIGDSEVYNEDFRTGGPHLVRLPAFNHHLTQNDPLLVAWEDKLDAPVRTILKNYNVDIIGVGPLRRSSTSSTEKYDTALVTARKHVVTSDSWFRACKEMLQLFRSQWFMQLNVEIIDTRANPQLISYPVSVSDPFVDSWRVLRPVVLEILANSDWTLLCVVRRRGVNQPEGPITVALTVTEESVNDWTAVRDAIVKLLDSRGHYNVAVEICRSNIWHASSFDDPVLSRRDWDVRAKPGGSLDPRGSTSSASTFGGFIDLQNPISGQWKRFGMTNFHCVIAGSESHPSYERWINEGIKPGDSNNLQLDHPALQDHESSLRYYRKEVDEVRRDVPDSLRQRILSGDPSVSRSQRIVYERQQATLSEIGETLRIATSFDQQKRYLGSVSAASGFKVNKKRQLLDWALVDVDKHRITVNEIPPDGTVSSKYRVYTPPQPIMTGTSSVDEGDRVFKVGRKTGFTGGTVNGIRLSDLQGWVINAQGQREYVQGTATVILPWKCDTFGDPEDSGSFVMNNEAKFIGLYVGGDRDRNIGLVIETQGLFEDIKEVTKCRDVRI
;
A
#
# COMPACT_ATOMS: atom_id res chain seq x y z
N MET A 1 -8.99 -3.17 -14.68
CA MET A 1 -7.99 -4.23 -14.92
C MET A 1 -8.50 -5.46 -14.20
N ALA A 2 -9.21 -6.33 -14.91
CA ALA A 2 -9.69 -7.59 -14.33
C ALA A 2 -8.56 -8.62 -14.40
N HIS A 3 -8.27 -9.29 -13.29
CA HIS A 3 -7.48 -10.51 -13.31
C HIS A 3 -8.42 -11.71 -13.32
N PRO A 4 -8.26 -12.67 -14.25
CA PRO A 4 -8.91 -13.95 -14.12
C PRO A 4 -8.24 -14.74 -12.99
N SER A 5 -9.05 -15.39 -12.16
CA SER A 5 -8.64 -16.47 -11.28
C SER A 5 -7.98 -17.57 -12.12
N ASN A 6 -6.74 -17.96 -11.79
CA ASN A 6 -5.97 -18.93 -12.56
C ASN A 6 -6.17 -20.36 -12.01
N PRO A 7 -6.73 -21.31 -12.78
CA PRO A 7 -6.64 -22.73 -12.47
C PRO A 7 -5.44 -23.34 -13.22
N TYR A 8 -4.54 -23.99 -12.46
CA TYR A 8 -3.42 -24.85 -12.89
C TYR A 8 -2.03 -24.22 -13.13
N GLY A 9 -1.03 -24.82 -12.45
CA GLY A 9 0.39 -24.79 -12.80
C GLY A 9 1.31 -24.50 -11.61
N PHE A 10 1.97 -25.52 -11.07
CA PHE A 10 3.06 -25.35 -10.09
C PHE A 10 4.23 -24.58 -10.73
N SER A 11 4.19 -23.24 -10.65
CA SER A 11 5.33 -22.37 -10.91
C SER A 11 6.29 -22.43 -9.73
N LYS A 12 7.61 -22.47 -9.98
CA LYS A 12 8.62 -22.21 -8.94
C LYS A 12 8.24 -20.88 -8.26
N ARG A 13 7.77 -20.95 -7.01
CA ARG A 13 7.28 -19.77 -6.28
C ARG A 13 8.45 -18.82 -6.08
N ARG A 14 8.28 -17.57 -6.52
CA ARG A 14 9.30 -16.52 -6.47
C ARG A 14 9.33 -15.90 -5.08
N VAL A 15 10.52 -15.84 -4.51
CA VAL A 15 10.74 -15.53 -3.08
C VAL A 15 11.17 -14.08 -2.83
N SER A 16 11.47 -13.31 -3.89
CA SER A 16 11.81 -11.90 -3.85
C SER A 16 10.81 -11.04 -4.65
N ALA A 17 10.47 -9.85 -4.10
CA ALA A 17 9.76 -8.81 -4.85
C ALA A 17 10.70 -8.06 -5.81
N GLU A 18 11.98 -7.92 -5.48
CA GLU A 18 13.01 -7.41 -6.38
C GLU A 18 13.23 -8.43 -7.49
N VAL A 19 12.91 -8.07 -8.74
CA VAL A 19 13.21 -8.90 -9.92
C VAL A 19 14.66 -8.70 -10.28
N THR A 20 15.05 -7.44 -10.48
CA THR A 20 16.40 -7.09 -10.86
C THR A 20 16.71 -5.64 -10.53
N TYR A 21 17.97 -5.35 -10.24
CA TYR A 21 18.46 -4.05 -9.83
C TYR A 21 19.82 -3.76 -10.46
N ALA A 22 20.06 -2.51 -10.84
CA ALA A 22 21.37 -1.98 -11.19
C ALA A 22 21.54 -0.57 -10.59
N GLY A 23 22.50 -0.37 -9.68
CA GLY A 23 22.78 0.94 -9.10
C GLY A 23 23.79 0.89 -7.96
N ALA A 24 23.88 1.99 -7.20
CA ALA A 24 24.64 2.00 -5.95
C ALA A 24 23.85 1.25 -4.86
N LEU A 25 24.51 0.37 -4.09
CA LEU A 25 23.82 -0.39 -3.04
C LEU A 25 23.11 0.56 -2.06
N PRO A 26 21.79 0.38 -1.84
CA PRO A 26 21.04 1.18 -0.86
C PRO A 26 21.42 0.91 0.60
N THR A 27 22.26 -0.09 0.85
CA THR A 27 22.72 -0.54 2.16
C THR A 27 24.23 -0.32 2.30
N PRO A 28 24.75 -0.15 3.53
CA PRO A 28 26.19 0.00 3.73
C PRO A 28 26.92 -1.23 3.20
N SER A 29 27.91 -1.01 2.33
CA SER A 29 28.87 -2.03 1.92
C SER A 29 29.57 -2.59 3.17
N PRO A 30 29.87 -3.90 3.22
CA PRO A 30 30.62 -4.47 4.33
C PRO A 30 31.96 -3.73 4.50
N SER A 31 32.31 -3.49 5.77
CA SER A 31 33.48 -2.70 6.16
C SER A 31 34.81 -3.32 5.71
N SER A 32 35.54 -2.51 4.95
CA SER A 32 37.00 -2.42 4.75
C SER A 32 37.78 -3.60 4.15
N SER A 33 38.35 -3.35 2.97
CA SER A 33 39.81 -3.41 2.83
C SER A 33 40.34 -2.12 2.14
N SER A 34 41.18 -1.44 2.91
CA SER A 34 42.27 -0.50 2.55
C SER A 34 42.33 0.15 1.15
N GLY A 35 42.25 1.48 1.17
CA GLY A 35 43.37 2.33 0.74
C GLY A 35 43.70 2.38 -0.76
N SER A 36 42.96 3.22 -1.50
CA SER A 36 43.49 4.14 -2.51
C SER A 36 42.32 4.94 -3.08
N ASN A 37 42.57 6.20 -3.49
CA ASN A 37 41.58 7.04 -4.16
C ASN A 37 41.04 6.32 -5.41
N ALA A 38 39.92 5.63 -5.26
CA ALA A 38 39.25 5.00 -6.38
C ALA A 38 38.45 6.08 -7.11
N ALA A 39 38.85 6.36 -8.34
CA ALA A 39 37.99 7.00 -9.33
C ALA A 39 36.57 6.43 -9.20
N TYR A 40 35.56 7.31 -9.12
CA TYR A 40 34.15 6.95 -9.09
C TYR A 40 33.90 5.69 -9.92
N GLN A 41 33.58 4.57 -9.27
CA GLN A 41 33.37 3.31 -9.95
C GLN A 41 32.26 3.50 -11.00
N LEU A 42 32.64 3.42 -12.28
CA LEU A 42 31.76 3.48 -13.45
C LEU A 42 30.74 2.32 -13.51
N ASN A 43 30.78 1.38 -12.56
CA ASN A 43 30.01 0.14 -12.61
C ASN A 43 28.94 0.10 -11.53
N ARG A 44 27.67 0.11 -11.96
CA ARG A 44 26.52 -0.21 -11.13
C ARG A 44 26.64 -1.62 -10.56
N VAL A 45 26.30 -1.80 -9.27
CA VAL A 45 26.13 -3.13 -8.69
C VAL A 45 24.84 -3.73 -9.25
N ARG A 46 24.91 -4.96 -9.74
CA ARG A 46 23.77 -5.68 -10.31
C ARG A 46 23.29 -6.79 -9.38
N ARG A 47 21.97 -6.90 -9.25
CA ARG A 47 21.30 -7.97 -8.49
C ARG A 47 20.12 -8.52 -9.28
N THR A 48 19.83 -9.79 -9.07
CA THR A 48 18.65 -10.47 -9.61
C THR A 48 18.05 -11.36 -8.52
N GLU A 49 16.73 -11.23 -8.30
CA GLU A 49 15.99 -11.94 -7.26
C GLU A 49 16.64 -11.83 -5.86
N GLY A 50 17.19 -10.65 -5.54
CA GLY A 50 17.81 -10.37 -4.25
C GLY A 50 19.30 -10.77 -4.14
N SER A 51 19.87 -11.44 -5.13
CA SER A 51 21.25 -11.94 -5.12
C SER A 51 22.17 -11.18 -6.09
N SER A 52 23.43 -10.97 -5.71
CA SER A 52 24.42 -10.25 -6.51
C SER A 52 24.87 -11.07 -7.73
N GLU A 53 25.01 -10.41 -8.89
CA GLU A 53 25.44 -11.04 -10.16
C GLU A 53 26.96 -11.24 -10.29
N SER A 54 27.73 -11.25 -9.20
CA SER A 54 29.19 -11.47 -9.29
C SER A 54 29.52 -12.76 -10.05
N GLU A 55 30.67 -12.81 -10.75
CA GLU A 55 31.13 -13.94 -11.60
C GLU A 55 31.27 -15.32 -10.91
N ALA A 56 30.78 -15.49 -9.69
CA ALA A 56 30.65 -16.79 -9.04
C ALA A 56 29.30 -17.42 -9.41
N SER A 57 29.38 -18.57 -10.08
CA SER A 57 28.26 -19.48 -10.35
C SER A 57 27.43 -19.76 -9.09
N SER A 58 26.23 -19.19 -9.05
CA SER A 58 24.99 -19.78 -8.53
C SER A 58 25.11 -20.75 -7.35
N ALA A 59 24.94 -20.26 -6.14
CA ALA A 59 24.37 -21.07 -5.05
C ALA A 59 22.89 -20.72 -4.88
N ILE A 60 22.10 -20.84 -5.97
CA ILE A 60 20.64 -20.70 -5.94
C ILE A 60 20.06 -21.98 -5.31
N GLY A 61 20.26 -22.14 -4.00
CA GLY A 61 19.59 -23.16 -3.20
C GLY A 61 19.57 -24.58 -3.78
N ASP A 62 18.55 -25.35 -3.40
CA ASP A 62 18.15 -26.60 -4.03
C ASP A 62 16.62 -26.64 -4.23
N SER A 63 16.03 -27.81 -4.48
CA SER A 63 14.57 -27.95 -4.64
C SER A 63 13.75 -27.67 -3.38
N GLU A 64 14.40 -27.62 -2.22
CA GLU A 64 13.77 -27.52 -0.90
C GLU A 64 14.14 -26.20 -0.19
N VAL A 65 15.38 -25.76 -0.31
CA VAL A 65 15.91 -24.58 0.40
C VAL A 65 16.37 -23.54 -0.60
N TYR A 66 15.85 -22.32 -0.47
CA TYR A 66 16.29 -21.13 -1.18
C TYR A 66 17.48 -20.51 -0.46
N ASN A 67 18.43 -19.98 -1.24
CA ASN A 67 19.64 -19.35 -0.71
C ASN A 67 19.95 -18.06 -1.50
N GLU A 68 19.75 -16.93 -0.83
CA GLU A 68 20.01 -15.57 -1.29
C GLU A 68 21.23 -15.01 -0.55
N ASP A 69 21.76 -13.86 -1.00
CA ASP A 69 22.96 -13.24 -0.43
C ASP A 69 22.89 -13.09 1.10
N PHE A 70 21.74 -12.67 1.62
CA PHE A 70 21.54 -12.32 3.03
C PHE A 70 20.39 -13.10 3.68
N ARG A 71 19.91 -14.15 3.04
CA ARG A 71 18.71 -14.86 3.45
C ARG A 71 18.71 -16.30 2.94
N THR A 72 18.24 -17.22 3.75
CA THR A 72 18.14 -18.64 3.40
C THR A 72 16.88 -19.22 4.03
N GLY A 73 16.15 -20.09 3.35
CA GLY A 73 15.04 -20.79 4.00
C GLY A 73 14.25 -21.74 3.11
N GLY A 74 13.37 -22.52 3.74
CA GLY A 74 12.53 -23.53 3.10
C GLY A 74 11.71 -24.35 4.11
N PRO A 75 10.81 -25.25 3.67
CA PRO A 75 10.41 -25.49 2.29
C PRO A 75 9.65 -24.31 1.66
N HIS A 76 8.97 -23.51 2.50
CA HIS A 76 8.35 -22.25 2.09
C HIS A 76 9.15 -21.07 2.63
N LEU A 77 9.71 -20.25 1.73
CA LEU A 77 10.32 -18.97 2.07
C LEU A 77 9.36 -17.84 1.72
N VAL A 78 8.81 -17.18 2.73
CA VAL A 78 7.82 -16.11 2.57
C VAL A 78 8.43 -14.95 1.75
N ARG A 79 7.69 -14.32 0.85
CA ARG A 79 8.24 -13.18 0.09
C ARG A 79 8.48 -11.96 0.99
N LEU A 80 9.57 -11.22 0.76
CA LEU A 80 9.80 -9.92 1.41
C LEU A 80 9.16 -8.76 0.63
N PRO A 81 8.70 -7.69 1.29
CA PRO A 81 8.64 -7.52 2.75
C PRO A 81 7.60 -8.43 3.40
N ALA A 82 7.86 -8.84 4.66
CA ALA A 82 7.04 -9.82 5.38
C ALA A 82 6.64 -9.34 6.78
N PHE A 83 5.47 -9.76 7.24
CA PHE A 83 4.97 -9.54 8.60
C PHE A 83 5.31 -10.71 9.53
N ASN A 84 5.64 -10.36 10.77
CA ASN A 84 5.82 -11.30 11.87
C ASN A 84 4.56 -11.33 12.74
N HIS A 85 3.93 -12.50 12.85
CA HIS A 85 2.79 -12.74 13.73
C HIS A 85 3.26 -13.56 14.93
N HIS A 86 3.43 -12.89 16.07
CA HIS A 86 3.90 -13.55 17.30
C HIS A 86 2.85 -14.52 17.85
N LEU A 87 3.34 -15.64 18.39
CA LEU A 87 2.50 -16.67 19.00
C LEU A 87 2.11 -16.28 20.42
N THR A 88 0.94 -16.73 20.88
CA THR A 88 0.54 -16.56 22.28
C THR A 88 1.22 -17.62 23.15
N GLN A 89 1.29 -17.40 24.47
CA GLN A 89 1.96 -18.31 25.41
C GLN A 89 1.41 -19.75 25.39
N ASN A 90 0.14 -19.93 25.02
CA ASN A 90 -0.51 -21.24 24.97
C ASN A 90 -0.55 -21.83 23.54
N ASP A 91 0.14 -21.21 22.57
CA ASP A 91 0.18 -21.72 21.21
C ASP A 91 0.94 -23.06 21.18
N PRO A 92 0.37 -24.14 20.61
CA PRO A 92 1.01 -25.45 20.60
C PRO A 92 2.40 -25.45 19.98
N LEU A 93 2.66 -24.59 18.98
CA LEU A 93 3.97 -24.49 18.34
C LEU A 93 5.00 -23.86 19.28
N LEU A 94 4.61 -22.84 20.06
CA LEU A 94 5.51 -22.20 21.02
C LEU A 94 5.87 -23.17 22.16
N VAL A 95 4.88 -23.86 22.72
CA VAL A 95 5.11 -24.87 23.78
C VAL A 95 6.02 -25.98 23.28
N ALA A 96 5.77 -26.50 22.08
CA ALA A 96 6.60 -27.53 21.47
C ALA A 96 8.03 -27.05 21.15
N TRP A 97 8.16 -25.78 20.76
CA TRP A 97 9.46 -25.17 20.50
C TRP A 97 10.32 -25.14 21.77
N GLU A 98 9.75 -24.64 22.86
CA GLU A 98 10.42 -24.52 24.16
C GLU A 98 10.82 -25.89 24.73
N ASP A 99 9.96 -26.90 24.58
CA ASP A 99 10.20 -28.25 25.09
C ASP A 99 11.22 -29.05 24.25
N LYS A 100 11.14 -28.97 22.91
CA LYS A 100 11.81 -29.94 22.03
C LYS A 100 12.77 -29.36 21.00
N LEU A 101 12.63 -28.09 20.62
CA LEU A 101 13.31 -27.55 19.43
C LEU A 101 14.36 -26.48 19.76
N ASP A 102 14.15 -25.64 20.76
CA ASP A 102 15.01 -24.46 21.00
C ASP A 102 16.49 -24.85 21.21
N ALA A 103 16.76 -25.77 22.15
CA ALA A 103 18.13 -26.18 22.45
C ALA A 103 18.82 -26.93 21.29
N PRO A 104 18.18 -27.90 20.61
CA PRO A 104 18.74 -28.52 19.41
C PRO A 104 18.99 -27.53 18.27
N VAL A 105 18.06 -26.61 18.00
CA VAL A 105 18.22 -25.58 16.94
C VAL A 105 19.41 -24.69 17.25
N ARG A 106 19.55 -24.20 18.49
CA ARG A 106 20.72 -23.39 18.90
C ARG A 106 22.03 -24.14 18.75
N THR A 107 22.02 -25.45 18.99
CA THR A 107 23.20 -26.31 18.80
C THR A 107 23.59 -26.38 17.32
N ILE A 108 22.62 -26.61 16.43
CA ILE A 108 22.84 -26.62 14.96
C ILE A 108 23.43 -25.28 14.51
N LEU A 109 22.79 -24.17 14.88
CA LEU A 109 23.23 -22.83 14.49
C LEU A 109 24.66 -22.52 14.98
N LYS A 110 25.01 -22.97 16.19
CA LYS A 110 26.38 -22.88 16.72
C LYS A 110 27.37 -23.72 15.93
N ASN A 111 27.03 -24.95 15.55
CA ASN A 111 27.90 -25.85 14.77
C ASN A 111 28.29 -25.25 13.41
N TYR A 112 27.39 -24.48 12.80
CA TYR A 112 27.63 -23.79 11.53
C TYR A 112 28.15 -22.35 11.70
N ASN A 113 28.51 -21.92 12.92
CA ASN A 113 28.98 -20.58 13.23
C ASN A 113 28.04 -19.47 12.73
N VAL A 114 26.72 -19.68 12.88
CA VAL A 114 25.72 -18.63 12.60
C VAL A 114 25.76 -17.60 13.73
N ASP A 115 25.97 -16.33 13.38
CA ASP A 115 26.00 -15.21 14.32
C ASP A 115 24.57 -14.76 14.65
N ILE A 116 23.95 -15.42 15.64
CA ILE A 116 22.52 -15.26 15.97
C ILE A 116 22.28 -13.96 16.74
N ILE A 117 21.31 -13.18 16.27
CA ILE A 117 20.73 -12.04 16.99
C ILE A 117 19.47 -12.48 17.75
N GLY A 118 18.64 -13.32 17.12
CA GLY A 118 17.44 -13.87 17.73
C GLY A 118 16.97 -15.14 17.02
N VAL A 119 16.29 -16.01 17.75
CA VAL A 119 15.70 -17.23 17.19
C VAL A 119 14.42 -17.58 17.93
N GLY A 120 13.38 -17.99 17.20
CA GLY A 120 12.13 -18.47 17.77
C GLY A 120 11.06 -18.80 16.72
N PRO A 121 9.97 -19.45 17.15
CA PRO A 121 8.86 -19.79 16.27
C PRO A 121 7.91 -18.60 16.14
N LEU A 122 7.38 -18.40 14.94
CA LEU A 122 6.31 -17.44 14.67
C LEU A 122 5.57 -17.80 13.39
N ARG A 123 4.53 -17.03 13.06
CA ARG A 123 3.87 -17.10 11.74
C ARG A 123 4.34 -15.96 10.86
N ARG A 124 4.73 -16.25 9.61
CA ARG A 124 5.12 -15.23 8.62
C ARG A 124 4.09 -15.13 7.50
N SER A 125 3.87 -13.92 7.00
CA SER A 125 3.09 -13.68 5.77
C SER A 125 3.75 -12.58 4.94
N SER A 126 3.61 -12.65 3.61
CA SER A 126 4.01 -11.56 2.73
C SER A 126 3.11 -10.34 2.98
N THR A 127 3.60 -9.13 2.74
CA THR A 127 2.75 -7.93 2.75
C THR A 127 1.62 -7.97 1.71
N SER A 128 1.75 -8.84 0.70
CA SER A 128 0.77 -9.06 -0.36
C SER A 128 -0.13 -10.29 -0.18
N SER A 129 0.00 -11.06 0.91
CA SER A 129 -0.76 -12.30 1.10
C SER A 129 -1.25 -12.47 2.52
N THR A 130 -2.51 -12.87 2.66
CA THR A 130 -3.12 -13.20 3.95
C THR A 130 -2.71 -14.58 4.48
N GLU A 131 -2.08 -15.40 3.64
CA GLU A 131 -1.61 -16.74 4.00
C GLU A 131 -0.45 -16.65 5.00
N LYS A 132 -0.57 -17.39 6.10
CA LYS A 132 0.40 -17.41 7.21
C LYS A 132 1.08 -18.76 7.28
N TYR A 133 2.40 -18.73 7.44
CA TYR A 133 3.23 -19.93 7.50
C TYR A 133 3.97 -20.01 8.83
N ASP A 134 3.81 -21.12 9.55
CA ASP A 134 4.61 -21.43 10.73
C ASP A 134 6.10 -21.51 10.33
N THR A 135 6.93 -20.69 10.98
CA THR A 135 8.34 -20.50 10.63
C THR A 135 9.21 -20.38 11.87
N ALA A 136 10.28 -21.17 11.91
CA ALA A 136 11.42 -20.95 12.78
C ALA A 136 12.28 -19.81 12.20
N LEU A 137 12.09 -18.60 12.72
CA LEU A 137 12.83 -17.42 12.27
C LEU A 137 14.14 -17.30 13.04
N VAL A 138 15.25 -17.28 12.32
CA VAL A 138 16.59 -16.99 12.83
C VAL A 138 17.04 -15.64 12.27
N THR A 139 17.03 -14.61 13.10
CA THR A 139 17.65 -13.33 12.75
C THR A 139 19.14 -13.42 13.07
N ALA A 140 20.01 -13.23 12.08
CA ALA A 140 21.45 -13.42 12.22
C ALA A 140 22.25 -12.43 11.37
N ARG A 141 23.56 -12.30 11.63
CA ARG A 141 24.48 -11.49 10.82
C ARG A 141 25.31 -12.37 9.89
N LYS A 142 25.20 -12.15 8.57
CA LYS A 142 26.00 -12.88 7.57
C LYS A 142 27.29 -12.12 7.25
N HIS A 143 28.42 -12.62 7.73
CA HIS A 143 29.73 -11.98 7.51
C HIS A 143 30.29 -12.25 6.11
N VAL A 144 30.04 -13.45 5.57
CA VAL A 144 30.55 -13.88 4.25
C VAL A 144 29.37 -14.29 3.38
N VAL A 145 29.07 -13.52 2.34
CA VAL A 145 27.90 -13.72 1.45
C VAL A 145 27.97 -15.06 0.72
N THR A 146 29.16 -15.47 0.29
CA THR A 146 29.42 -16.72 -0.43
C THR A 146 29.46 -17.96 0.45
N SER A 147 29.35 -17.82 1.78
CA SER A 147 29.32 -18.97 2.71
C SER A 147 28.02 -19.77 2.55
N ASP A 148 28.15 -21.09 2.53
CA ASP A 148 27.02 -22.04 2.53
C ASP A 148 26.59 -22.46 3.95
N SER A 149 27.17 -21.87 5.00
CA SER A 149 26.88 -22.22 6.39
C SER A 149 25.39 -22.06 6.74
N TRP A 150 24.74 -21.00 6.27
CA TRP A 150 23.30 -20.78 6.47
C TRP A 150 22.46 -21.83 5.74
N PHE A 151 22.84 -22.18 4.51
CA PHE A 151 22.21 -23.24 3.73
C PHE A 151 22.27 -24.60 4.43
N ARG A 152 23.46 -25.01 4.90
CA ARG A 152 23.64 -26.27 5.62
C ARG A 152 22.90 -26.29 6.96
N ALA A 153 22.97 -25.20 7.73
CA ALA A 153 22.21 -25.06 8.98
C ALA A 153 20.71 -25.18 8.75
N CYS A 154 20.18 -24.55 7.70
CA CYS A 154 18.77 -24.65 7.32
C CYS A 154 18.37 -26.10 7.02
N LYS A 155 19.18 -26.85 6.25
CA LYS A 155 18.91 -28.26 5.93
C LYS A 155 18.93 -29.14 7.17
N GLU A 156 19.87 -28.94 8.08
CA GLU A 156 19.94 -29.72 9.32
C GLU A 156 18.78 -29.41 10.27
N MET A 157 18.34 -28.15 10.35
CA MET A 157 17.12 -27.78 11.08
C MET A 157 15.87 -28.44 10.50
N LEU A 158 15.73 -28.50 9.17
CA LEU A 158 14.61 -29.19 8.53
C LEU A 158 14.63 -30.70 8.80
N GLN A 159 15.80 -31.33 8.84
CA GLN A 159 15.94 -32.73 9.23
C GLN A 159 15.53 -32.95 10.70
N LEU A 160 15.96 -32.06 11.61
CA LEU A 160 15.54 -32.08 13.00
C LEU A 160 14.02 -31.99 13.11
N PHE A 161 13.38 -31.03 12.43
CA PHE A 161 11.94 -30.84 12.47
C PHE A 161 11.19 -32.08 12.00
N ARG A 162 11.67 -32.74 10.94
CA ARG A 162 11.12 -34.01 10.48
C ARG A 162 11.24 -35.12 11.52
N SER A 163 12.40 -35.26 12.16
CA SER A 163 12.61 -36.28 13.20
C SER A 163 11.72 -36.07 14.43
N GLN A 164 11.30 -34.84 14.68
CA GLN A 164 10.41 -34.44 15.77
C GLN A 164 8.95 -34.28 15.33
N TRP A 165 8.59 -34.71 14.11
CA TRP A 165 7.23 -34.68 13.54
C TRP A 165 6.66 -33.28 13.21
N PHE A 166 7.52 -32.25 13.05
CA PHE A 166 7.17 -30.89 12.61
C PHE A 166 7.32 -30.72 11.09
N MET A 167 6.62 -31.54 10.30
CA MET A 167 6.81 -31.60 8.84
C MET A 167 6.44 -30.32 8.07
N GLN A 168 5.61 -29.47 8.67
CA GLN A 168 5.10 -28.23 8.05
C GLN A 168 5.84 -26.97 8.53
N LEU A 169 6.78 -27.11 9.48
CA LEU A 169 7.51 -25.98 10.03
C LEU A 169 8.61 -25.54 9.06
N ASN A 170 8.55 -24.28 8.64
CA ASN A 170 9.56 -23.68 7.76
C ASN A 170 10.76 -23.17 8.56
N VAL A 171 11.90 -23.05 7.90
CA VAL A 171 13.10 -22.38 8.43
C VAL A 171 13.34 -21.13 7.61
N GLU A 172 13.61 -20.01 8.28
CA GLU A 172 14.14 -18.81 7.63
C GLU A 172 15.29 -18.23 8.45
N ILE A 173 16.48 -18.18 7.87
CA ILE A 173 17.64 -17.48 8.40
C ILE A 173 17.80 -16.18 7.62
N ILE A 174 17.75 -15.03 8.30
CA ILE A 174 17.70 -13.72 7.65
C ILE A 174 18.64 -12.72 8.32
N ASP A 175 19.39 -11.99 7.50
CA ASP A 175 20.09 -10.77 7.87
C ASP A 175 19.21 -9.57 7.53
N THR A 176 19.22 -8.53 8.37
CA THR A 176 18.38 -7.33 8.16
C THR A 176 18.67 -6.64 6.82
N ARG A 177 19.85 -6.86 6.23
CA ARG A 177 20.20 -6.40 4.88
C ARG A 177 19.43 -7.06 3.75
N ALA A 178 18.81 -8.23 3.97
CA ALA A 178 17.95 -8.87 2.97
C ALA A 178 16.61 -8.14 2.78
N ASN A 179 16.13 -7.44 3.80
CA ASN A 179 14.90 -6.65 3.75
C ASN A 179 15.18 -5.18 4.10
N PRO A 180 15.91 -4.45 3.25
CA PRO A 180 16.24 -3.07 3.53
C PRO A 180 14.96 -2.24 3.56
N GLN A 181 14.75 -1.47 4.62
CA GLN A 181 13.70 -0.46 4.63
C GLN A 181 14.14 0.71 3.75
N LEU A 182 13.57 0.76 2.54
CA LEU A 182 13.80 1.82 1.58
C LEU A 182 12.66 2.82 1.61
N ILE A 183 13.00 4.09 1.52
CA ILE A 183 12.05 5.18 1.40
C ILE A 183 12.26 5.88 0.06
N SER A 184 11.15 6.16 -0.62
CA SER A 184 11.15 6.99 -1.82
C SER A 184 10.88 8.45 -1.44
N TYR A 185 11.52 9.36 -2.15
CA TYR A 185 11.32 10.80 -1.98
C TYR A 185 11.48 11.54 -3.32
N PRO A 186 10.98 12.79 -3.42
CA PRO A 186 10.96 13.51 -4.69
C PRO A 186 12.36 13.72 -5.30
N VAL A 187 12.43 13.60 -6.63
CA VAL A 187 13.48 14.21 -7.43
C VAL A 187 13.31 15.74 -7.36
N SER A 188 14.40 16.48 -7.16
CA SER A 188 14.35 17.95 -7.16
C SER A 188 13.99 18.46 -8.55
N VAL A 189 13.15 19.49 -8.63
CA VAL A 189 12.79 20.16 -9.89
C VAL A 189 14.02 20.73 -10.60
N SER A 190 15.02 21.14 -9.83
CA SER A 190 16.30 21.69 -10.33
C SER A 190 17.32 20.63 -10.72
N ASP A 191 17.02 19.33 -10.59
CA ASP A 191 17.95 18.26 -10.93
C ASP A 191 18.07 18.13 -12.46
N PRO A 192 19.29 18.16 -13.05
CA PRO A 192 19.48 18.06 -14.50
C PRO A 192 18.89 16.78 -15.14
N PHE A 193 18.68 15.74 -14.33
CA PHE A 193 18.04 14.52 -14.83
C PHE A 193 16.56 14.73 -15.19
N VAL A 194 15.88 15.73 -14.62
CA VAL A 194 14.48 16.06 -14.94
C VAL A 194 14.32 16.37 -16.43
N ASP A 195 15.19 17.23 -16.98
CA ASP A 195 15.17 17.58 -18.40
C ASP A 195 15.63 16.41 -19.27
N SER A 196 16.64 15.68 -18.81
CA SER A 196 17.16 14.50 -19.52
C SER A 196 16.11 13.41 -19.66
N TRP A 197 15.30 13.19 -18.62
CA TRP A 197 14.23 12.19 -18.61
C TRP A 197 13.17 12.45 -19.70
N ARG A 198 12.89 13.72 -20.03
CA ARG A 198 11.94 14.05 -21.11
C ARG A 198 12.35 13.45 -22.46
N VAL A 199 13.66 13.33 -22.70
CA VAL A 199 14.23 12.74 -23.92
C VAL A 199 14.37 11.22 -23.80
N LEU A 200 14.70 10.72 -22.60
CA LEU A 200 14.91 9.29 -22.36
C LEU A 200 13.61 8.49 -22.29
N ARG A 201 12.55 9.08 -21.73
CA ARG A 201 11.27 8.42 -21.45
C ARG A 201 10.68 7.69 -22.67
N PRO A 202 10.55 8.29 -23.87
CA PRO A 202 10.00 7.57 -25.03
C PRO A 202 10.83 6.34 -25.41
N VAL A 203 12.16 6.44 -25.34
CA VAL A 203 13.07 5.32 -25.67
C VAL A 203 12.97 4.22 -24.61
N VAL A 204 12.82 4.57 -23.33
CA VAL A 204 12.55 3.58 -22.27
C VAL A 204 11.22 2.87 -22.53
N LEU A 205 10.16 3.59 -22.89
CA LEU A 205 8.87 2.97 -23.21
C LEU A 205 8.95 2.04 -24.44
N GLU A 206 9.77 2.36 -25.44
CA GLU A 206 10.06 1.47 -26.57
C GLU A 206 10.79 0.19 -26.14
N ILE A 207 11.76 0.31 -25.23
CA ILE A 207 12.45 -0.87 -24.63
C ILE A 207 11.45 -1.76 -23.89
N LEU A 208 10.51 -1.16 -23.15
CA LEU A 208 9.50 -1.91 -22.40
C LEU A 208 8.48 -2.60 -23.31
N ALA A 209 8.13 -1.98 -24.44
CA ALA A 209 7.13 -2.46 -25.38
C ALA A 209 5.81 -2.87 -24.68
N ASN A 210 5.03 -3.75 -25.33
CA ASN A 210 3.81 -4.34 -24.76
C ASN A 210 4.13 -5.59 -23.93
N SER A 211 5.00 -5.45 -22.92
CA SER A 211 5.33 -6.50 -21.94
C SER A 211 4.51 -6.36 -20.65
N ASP A 212 4.74 -7.18 -19.62
CA ASP A 212 3.91 -7.17 -18.39
C ASP A 212 4.29 -6.08 -17.37
N TRP A 213 4.77 -4.91 -17.80
CA TRP A 213 4.96 -3.78 -16.89
C TRP A 213 3.64 -3.06 -16.62
N THR A 214 3.53 -2.43 -15.45
CA THR A 214 2.31 -1.74 -14.99
C THR A 214 2.54 -0.29 -14.58
N LEU A 215 3.72 0.04 -14.06
CA LEU A 215 4.10 1.40 -13.67
C LEU A 215 5.57 1.65 -13.99
N LEU A 216 5.86 2.77 -14.66
CA LEU A 216 7.20 3.32 -14.83
C LEU A 216 7.21 4.72 -14.23
N CYS A 217 8.14 4.97 -13.31
CA CYS A 217 8.34 6.29 -12.73
C CYS A 217 9.81 6.52 -12.38
N VAL A 218 10.15 7.76 -12.06
CA VAL A 218 11.51 8.12 -11.61
C VAL A 218 11.41 8.81 -10.27
N VAL A 219 12.05 8.23 -9.26
CA VAL A 219 12.04 8.71 -7.87
C VAL A 219 13.45 8.66 -7.29
N ARG A 220 13.70 9.33 -6.16
CA ARG A 220 14.91 9.04 -5.39
C ARG A 220 14.61 7.98 -4.34
N ARG A 221 15.56 7.07 -4.11
CA ARG A 221 15.41 5.97 -3.14
C ARG A 221 16.63 5.89 -2.23
N ARG A 222 16.40 5.77 -0.93
CA ARG A 222 17.47 5.64 0.08
C ARG A 222 17.05 4.72 1.22
N GLY A 223 18.01 4.17 1.94
CA GLY A 223 17.73 3.53 3.24
C GLY A 223 17.24 4.57 4.26
N VAL A 224 16.39 4.17 5.22
CA VAL A 224 15.84 5.09 6.26
C VAL A 224 16.92 5.89 6.98
N ASN A 225 18.09 5.29 7.21
CA ASN A 225 19.22 5.91 7.92
C ASN A 225 20.20 6.67 7.00
N GLN A 226 19.94 6.74 5.70
CA GLN A 226 20.80 7.45 4.74
C GLN A 226 20.26 8.86 4.47
N PRO A 227 21.14 9.87 4.35
CA PRO A 227 20.72 11.24 4.07
C PRO A 227 20.31 11.45 2.61
N GLU A 228 20.84 10.67 1.69
CA GLU A 228 20.55 10.77 0.26
C GLU A 228 20.69 9.39 -0.38
N GLY A 229 19.99 9.19 -1.48
CA GLY A 229 20.18 8.06 -2.36
C GLY A 229 19.99 8.43 -3.83
N PRO A 230 20.28 7.49 -4.73
CA PRO A 230 20.30 7.75 -6.17
C PRO A 230 18.91 8.11 -6.69
N ILE A 231 18.89 8.81 -7.81
CA ILE A 231 17.73 8.82 -8.70
C ILE A 231 17.60 7.41 -9.28
N THR A 232 16.38 6.88 -9.28
CA THR A 232 16.08 5.52 -9.69
C THR A 232 14.95 5.55 -10.71
N VAL A 233 15.19 4.96 -11.87
CA VAL A 233 14.15 4.54 -12.81
C VAL A 233 13.51 3.28 -12.21
N ALA A 234 12.30 3.44 -11.65
CA ALA A 234 11.57 2.39 -10.96
C ALA A 234 10.46 1.83 -11.85
N LEU A 235 10.52 0.52 -12.09
CA LEU A 235 9.57 -0.23 -12.90
C LEU A 235 8.82 -1.24 -12.02
N THR A 236 7.50 -1.21 -12.08
CA THR A 236 6.63 -2.25 -11.50
C THR A 236 6.16 -3.18 -12.61
N VAL A 237 6.22 -4.47 -12.34
CA VAL A 237 5.76 -5.53 -13.25
C VAL A 237 4.75 -6.41 -12.53
N THR A 238 3.91 -7.11 -13.29
CA THR A 238 2.91 -8.01 -12.70
C THR A 238 3.58 -9.13 -11.90
N GLU A 239 2.89 -9.60 -10.86
CA GLU A 239 3.38 -10.68 -9.99
C GLU A 239 3.68 -11.96 -10.81
N GLU A 240 2.89 -12.21 -11.86
CA GLU A 240 2.97 -13.38 -12.71
C GLU A 240 4.02 -13.26 -13.83
N SER A 241 4.62 -12.09 -14.05
CA SER A 241 5.41 -11.83 -15.26
C SER A 241 6.63 -12.73 -15.38
N VAL A 242 6.75 -13.51 -16.46
CA VAL A 242 7.88 -14.42 -16.71
C VAL A 242 8.95 -13.85 -17.66
N ASN A 243 8.84 -12.57 -18.03
CA ASN A 243 9.77 -11.94 -18.98
C ASN A 243 11.19 -11.85 -18.42
N ASP A 244 12.17 -11.80 -19.34
CA ASP A 244 13.57 -11.51 -19.02
C ASP A 244 13.75 -10.02 -18.71
N TRP A 245 13.46 -9.67 -17.46
CA TRP A 245 13.62 -8.32 -16.95
C TRP A 245 15.09 -7.90 -16.79
N THR A 246 16.02 -8.85 -16.75
CA THR A 246 17.47 -8.59 -16.69
C THR A 246 17.94 -7.95 -18.00
N ALA A 247 17.53 -8.50 -19.15
CA ALA A 247 17.81 -7.90 -20.45
C ALA A 247 17.21 -6.49 -20.59
N VAL A 248 15.96 -6.30 -20.11
CA VAL A 248 15.30 -4.97 -20.10
C VAL A 248 16.08 -3.98 -19.24
N ARG A 249 16.46 -4.35 -18.02
CA ARG A 249 17.29 -3.54 -17.13
C ARG A 249 18.58 -3.13 -17.83
N ASP A 250 19.30 -4.07 -18.44
CA ASP A 250 20.59 -3.79 -19.07
C ASP A 250 20.47 -2.91 -20.31
N ALA A 251 19.36 -3.01 -21.06
CA ALA A 251 19.05 -2.08 -22.15
C ALA A 251 18.83 -0.65 -21.63
N ILE A 252 18.08 -0.47 -20.52
CA ILE A 252 17.87 0.84 -19.88
C ILE A 252 19.18 1.38 -19.33
N VAL A 253 19.99 0.55 -18.67
CA VAL A 253 21.32 0.93 -18.15
C VAL A 253 22.23 1.41 -19.29
N LYS A 254 22.29 0.67 -20.40
CA LYS A 254 23.08 1.05 -21.57
C LYS A 254 22.62 2.40 -22.15
N LEU A 255 21.30 2.64 -22.19
CA LEU A 255 20.75 3.92 -22.61
C LEU A 255 21.19 5.06 -21.66
N LEU A 256 21.08 4.88 -20.35
CA LEU A 256 21.50 5.86 -19.35
C LEU A 256 23.00 6.17 -19.47
N ASP A 257 23.83 5.14 -19.64
CA ASP A 257 25.29 5.27 -19.77
C ASP A 257 25.70 5.99 -21.04
N SER A 258 25.00 5.74 -22.15
CA SER A 258 25.23 6.44 -23.42
C SER A 258 24.97 7.95 -23.34
N ARG A 259 24.25 8.40 -22.30
CA ARG A 259 23.94 9.81 -22.02
C ARG A 259 24.66 10.35 -20.79
N GLY A 260 25.61 9.60 -20.22
CA GLY A 260 26.42 10.04 -19.08
C GLY A 260 25.73 9.96 -17.72
N HIS A 261 24.58 9.27 -17.60
CA HIS A 261 23.83 9.14 -16.35
C HIS A 261 24.25 7.92 -15.52
N TYR A 262 25.54 7.77 -15.24
CA TYR A 262 26.11 6.59 -14.56
C TYR A 262 25.60 6.38 -13.13
N ASN A 263 25.14 7.45 -12.47
CA ASN A 263 24.66 7.45 -11.09
C ASN A 263 23.15 7.18 -10.94
N VAL A 264 22.42 7.04 -12.04
CA VAL A 264 20.98 6.74 -12.03
C VAL A 264 20.80 5.23 -11.93
N ALA A 265 20.08 4.77 -10.90
CA ALA A 265 19.77 3.36 -10.71
C ALA A 265 18.57 2.91 -11.57
N VAL A 266 18.47 1.61 -11.81
CA VAL A 266 17.31 0.94 -12.42
C VAL A 266 16.85 -0.15 -11.45
N GLU A 267 15.58 -0.11 -11.05
CA GLU A 267 14.99 -1.08 -10.12
C GLU A 267 13.70 -1.64 -10.74
N ILE A 268 13.62 -2.96 -10.89
CA ILE A 268 12.44 -3.66 -11.37
C ILE A 268 11.91 -4.54 -10.26
N CYS A 269 10.66 -4.34 -9.86
CA CYS A 269 10.01 -5.11 -8.80
C CYS A 269 8.64 -5.62 -9.23
N ARG A 270 8.25 -6.75 -8.68
CA ARG A 270 6.87 -7.25 -8.72
C ARG A 270 6.07 -6.58 -7.64
N SER A 271 4.97 -5.96 -8.04
CA SER A 271 4.01 -5.40 -7.11
C SER A 271 2.68 -5.18 -7.83
N ASN A 272 1.69 -4.73 -7.08
CA ASN A 272 0.38 -4.38 -7.60
C ASN A 272 0.02 -2.95 -7.18
N ILE A 273 -0.26 -2.11 -8.17
CA ILE A 273 -0.55 -0.68 -7.97
C ILE A 273 -2.01 -0.41 -7.56
N TRP A 274 -2.88 -1.42 -7.69
CA TRP A 274 -4.32 -1.35 -7.40
C TRP A 274 -4.69 -2.09 -6.11
N HIS A 275 -3.91 -3.10 -5.73
CA HIS A 275 -4.19 -3.95 -4.59
C HIS A 275 -2.94 -4.15 -3.72
N ALA A 276 -3.03 -3.75 -2.47
CA ALA A 276 -2.33 -4.46 -1.41
C ALA A 276 -3.28 -4.47 -0.21
N SER A 277 -3.73 -5.66 0.17
CA SER A 277 -4.50 -5.89 1.39
C SER A 277 -3.78 -5.22 2.55
N SER A 278 -4.47 -4.34 3.27
CA SER A 278 -3.99 -3.91 4.57
C SER A 278 -4.45 -4.90 5.63
N PHE A 279 -3.63 -5.15 6.65
CA PHE A 279 -3.93 -6.11 7.72
C PHE A 279 -4.62 -5.48 8.93
N ASP A 280 -4.72 -4.14 8.94
CA ASP A 280 -5.33 -3.41 10.05
C ASP A 280 -6.63 -2.76 9.57
N ASP A 281 -7.76 -3.29 9.98
CA ASP A 281 -9.03 -2.61 9.76
C ASP A 281 -8.99 -1.24 10.49
N PRO A 282 -9.27 -0.12 9.81
CA PRO A 282 -9.38 1.16 10.49
C PRO A 282 -10.53 1.10 11.49
N VAL A 283 -10.31 1.65 12.69
CA VAL A 283 -11.37 1.79 13.69
C VAL A 283 -12.12 3.09 13.38
N LEU A 284 -13.39 2.95 13.01
CA LEU A 284 -14.28 4.07 12.75
C LEU A 284 -14.49 4.88 14.03
N SER A 285 -14.50 6.20 13.89
CA SER A 285 -14.82 7.15 14.95
C SER A 285 -16.30 7.52 14.95
N ARG A 286 -16.75 8.28 15.96
CA ARG A 286 -18.12 8.82 15.99
C ARG A 286 -18.51 9.61 14.73
N ARG A 287 -17.55 10.28 14.09
CA ARG A 287 -17.78 11.06 12.86
C ARG A 287 -18.27 10.18 11.71
N ASP A 288 -17.83 8.93 11.66
CA ASP A 288 -18.10 8.02 10.55
C ASP A 288 -19.52 7.43 10.61
N TRP A 289 -20.20 7.53 11.76
CA TRP A 289 -21.63 7.19 11.92
C TRP A 289 -22.55 8.43 11.91
N ASP A 290 -22.08 9.54 11.33
CA ASP A 290 -22.97 10.65 10.95
C ASP A 290 -23.86 10.21 9.77
N VAL A 291 -25.14 10.58 9.82
CA VAL A 291 -26.05 10.36 8.70
C VAL A 291 -25.58 11.16 7.48
N ARG A 292 -24.95 12.33 7.66
CA ARG A 292 -24.31 13.06 6.56
C ARG A 292 -22.98 12.40 6.20
N ALA A 293 -22.81 12.02 4.94
CA ALA A 293 -21.58 11.40 4.45
C ALA A 293 -20.38 12.36 4.52
N LYS A 294 -19.19 11.83 4.80
CA LYS A 294 -17.98 12.63 5.07
C LYS A 294 -16.84 12.26 4.13
N PRO A 295 -16.16 13.25 3.50
CA PRO A 295 -14.93 13.03 2.78
C PRO A 295 -13.90 12.28 3.62
N GLY A 296 -13.24 11.29 3.01
CA GLY A 296 -12.22 10.46 3.64
C GLY A 296 -12.77 9.29 4.47
N GLY A 297 -14.09 9.15 4.60
CA GLY A 297 -14.69 7.99 5.28
C GLY A 297 -14.80 6.78 4.35
N SER A 298 -15.11 5.61 4.91
CA SER A 298 -15.08 4.35 4.16
C SER A 298 -16.25 4.15 3.23
N LEU A 299 -16.02 3.45 2.12
CA LEU A 299 -17.02 3.19 1.08
C LEU A 299 -16.79 1.82 0.45
N ASP A 300 -17.89 1.10 0.18
CA ASP A 300 -17.84 -0.18 -0.52
C ASP A 300 -19.19 -0.52 -1.19
N PRO A 301 -19.27 -1.47 -2.14
CA PRO A 301 -20.54 -2.02 -2.58
C PRO A 301 -21.41 -2.47 -1.43
N ARG A 302 -22.71 -2.23 -1.57
CA ARG A 302 -23.70 -2.47 -0.52
C ARG A 302 -23.66 -3.93 -0.05
N GLY A 303 -23.48 -4.12 1.26
CA GLY A 303 -23.43 -5.45 1.86
C GLY A 303 -22.13 -6.23 1.64
N SER A 304 -21.13 -5.65 0.97
CA SER A 304 -19.82 -6.29 0.79
C SER A 304 -19.02 -6.32 2.09
N THR A 305 -18.25 -7.39 2.27
CA THR A 305 -17.37 -7.62 3.42
C THR A 305 -15.92 -7.93 3.01
N SER A 306 -15.58 -7.73 1.72
CA SER A 306 -14.30 -8.18 1.16
C SER A 306 -13.18 -7.16 1.22
N SER A 307 -13.47 -5.87 1.02
CA SER A 307 -12.47 -4.80 1.02
C SER A 307 -13.18 -3.46 1.08
N ALA A 308 -12.63 -2.41 1.72
CA ALA A 308 -13.26 -1.08 1.67
C ALA A 308 -12.31 0.01 1.13
N SER A 309 -12.89 0.99 0.47
CA SER A 309 -12.21 2.12 -0.18
C SER A 309 -12.61 3.46 0.44
N THR A 310 -12.24 4.58 -0.17
CA THR A 310 -12.55 5.91 0.35
C THR A 310 -13.66 6.61 -0.44
N PHE A 311 -14.62 7.20 0.29
CA PHE A 311 -15.51 8.21 -0.26
C PHE A 311 -14.75 9.54 -0.37
N GLY A 312 -14.49 9.99 -1.60
CA GLY A 312 -13.71 11.20 -1.85
C GLY A 312 -14.39 12.46 -1.37
N GLY A 313 -15.66 12.61 -1.74
CA GLY A 313 -16.47 13.78 -1.40
C GLY A 313 -17.53 14.05 -2.46
N PHE A 314 -18.01 15.28 -2.50
CA PHE A 314 -19.07 15.73 -3.36
C PHE A 314 -18.54 16.60 -4.50
N ILE A 315 -19.18 16.48 -5.66
CA ILE A 315 -19.04 17.42 -6.78
C ILE A 315 -20.42 17.83 -7.27
N ASP A 316 -20.56 19.02 -7.83
CA ASP A 316 -21.79 19.45 -8.49
C ASP A 316 -21.62 19.42 -10.01
N LEU A 317 -22.60 18.86 -10.71
CA LEU A 317 -22.69 18.87 -12.18
C LEU A 317 -23.83 19.79 -12.61
N GLN A 318 -23.57 20.62 -13.63
CA GLN A 318 -24.59 21.47 -14.23
C GLN A 318 -25.33 20.74 -15.35
N ASN A 319 -26.65 20.56 -15.19
CA ASN A 319 -27.49 19.95 -16.21
C ASN A 319 -27.41 20.75 -17.52
N PRO A 320 -27.21 20.08 -18.68
CA PRO A 320 -27.00 20.77 -19.95
C PRO A 320 -28.24 21.50 -20.48
N ILE A 321 -29.45 21.04 -20.11
CA ILE A 321 -30.72 21.59 -20.61
C ILE A 321 -31.28 22.61 -19.62
N SER A 322 -31.43 22.24 -18.34
CA SER A 322 -32.07 23.09 -17.34
C SER A 322 -31.11 24.10 -16.70
N GLY A 323 -29.80 23.93 -16.84
CA GLY A 323 -28.79 24.75 -16.16
C GLY A 323 -28.71 24.56 -14.64
N GLN A 324 -29.52 23.66 -14.08
CA GLN A 324 -29.56 23.39 -12.64
C GLN A 324 -28.36 22.54 -12.21
N TRP A 325 -27.83 22.84 -11.03
CA TRP A 325 -26.75 22.08 -10.42
C TRP A 325 -27.32 20.90 -9.63
N LYS A 326 -26.79 19.70 -9.86
CA LYS A 326 -27.08 18.50 -9.05
C LYS A 326 -25.78 18.00 -8.43
N ARG A 327 -25.83 17.69 -7.14
CA ARG A 327 -24.70 17.15 -6.37
C ARG A 327 -24.61 15.64 -6.52
N PHE A 328 -23.39 15.15 -6.67
CA PHE A 328 -23.04 13.74 -6.73
C PHE A 328 -21.91 13.45 -5.74
N GLY A 329 -21.87 12.22 -5.24
CA GLY A 329 -20.69 11.69 -4.57
C GLY A 329 -19.64 11.25 -5.61
N MET A 330 -18.36 11.26 -5.26
CA MET A 330 -17.28 10.81 -6.13
C MET A 330 -16.29 9.90 -5.41
N THR A 331 -15.85 8.86 -6.10
CA THR A 331 -14.78 7.92 -5.71
C THR A 331 -14.14 7.34 -6.99
N ASN A 332 -13.25 6.35 -6.90
CA ASN A 332 -12.70 5.67 -8.08
C ASN A 332 -13.69 4.66 -8.67
N PHE A 333 -13.53 4.37 -9.96
CA PHE A 333 -14.33 3.35 -10.64
C PHE A 333 -14.03 1.95 -10.10
N HIS A 334 -12.75 1.60 -9.91
CA HIS A 334 -12.39 0.28 -9.39
C HIS A 334 -12.97 -0.01 -8.00
N CYS A 335 -13.24 1.03 -7.20
CA CYS A 335 -13.85 0.90 -5.88
C CYS A 335 -15.34 0.51 -5.95
N VAL A 336 -16.07 0.87 -7.01
CA VAL A 336 -17.52 0.62 -7.09
C VAL A 336 -17.88 -0.64 -7.86
N ILE A 337 -16.95 -1.20 -8.63
CA ILE A 337 -17.14 -2.45 -9.40
C ILE A 337 -16.53 -3.68 -8.74
N ALA A 338 -15.87 -3.52 -7.59
CA ALA A 338 -15.28 -4.64 -6.87
C ALA A 338 -16.34 -5.73 -6.60
N GLY A 339 -16.03 -6.99 -6.90
CA GLY A 339 -16.95 -8.10 -6.71
C GLY A 339 -18.07 -8.20 -7.75
N SER A 340 -18.05 -7.36 -8.79
CA SER A 340 -19.06 -7.36 -9.87
C SER A 340 -18.62 -8.13 -11.12
N GLU A 341 -17.56 -8.94 -11.04
CA GLU A 341 -16.96 -9.66 -12.18
C GLU A 341 -17.94 -10.61 -12.87
N SER A 342 -18.93 -11.11 -12.13
CA SER A 342 -19.97 -12.00 -12.66
C SER A 342 -21.13 -11.26 -13.34
N HIS A 343 -21.17 -9.93 -13.28
CA HIS A 343 -22.26 -9.15 -13.85
C HIS A 343 -22.20 -9.15 -15.39
N PRO A 344 -23.30 -9.36 -16.13
CA PRO A 344 -23.28 -9.46 -17.59
C PRO A 344 -22.74 -8.22 -18.32
N SER A 345 -22.81 -7.05 -17.69
CA SER A 345 -22.29 -5.79 -18.23
C SER A 345 -20.88 -5.43 -17.75
N TYR A 346 -20.23 -6.27 -16.95
CA TYR A 346 -18.92 -5.98 -16.35
C TYR A 346 -17.86 -5.62 -17.40
N GLU A 347 -17.73 -6.43 -18.44
CA GLU A 347 -16.81 -6.17 -19.56
C GLU A 347 -17.11 -4.85 -20.28
N ARG A 348 -18.39 -4.55 -20.50
CA ARG A 348 -18.79 -3.26 -21.09
C ARG A 348 -18.38 -2.09 -20.19
N TRP A 349 -18.62 -2.19 -18.88
CA TRP A 349 -18.27 -1.13 -17.94
C TRP A 349 -16.77 -0.89 -17.86
N ILE A 350 -15.96 -1.96 -17.89
CA ILE A 350 -14.50 -1.85 -17.92
C ILE A 350 -14.04 -1.05 -19.14
N ASN A 351 -14.60 -1.34 -20.31
CA ASN A 351 -14.14 -0.78 -21.57
C ASN A 351 -14.70 0.61 -21.86
N GLU A 352 -15.99 0.83 -21.60
CA GLU A 352 -16.73 2.02 -22.03
C GLU A 352 -17.12 2.95 -20.86
N GLY A 353 -16.97 2.47 -19.63
CA GLY A 353 -17.52 3.09 -18.43
C GLY A 353 -19.03 2.87 -18.28
N ILE A 354 -19.61 3.55 -17.31
CA ILE A 354 -21.06 3.55 -17.03
C ILE A 354 -21.62 4.89 -17.47
N LYS A 355 -22.64 4.88 -18.34
CA LYS A 355 -23.28 6.12 -18.80
C LYS A 355 -24.48 6.48 -17.89
N PRO A 356 -24.82 7.77 -17.77
CA PRO A 356 -26.04 8.16 -17.07
C PRO A 356 -27.28 7.44 -17.62
N GLY A 357 -28.05 6.82 -16.74
CA GLY A 357 -29.25 6.06 -17.10
C GLY A 357 -29.01 4.57 -17.36
N ASP A 358 -27.76 4.10 -17.40
CA ASP A 358 -27.46 2.67 -17.47
C ASP A 358 -27.99 1.94 -16.24
N SER A 359 -28.78 0.89 -16.46
CA SER A 359 -29.19 -0.01 -15.38
C SER A 359 -28.00 -0.87 -14.95
N ASN A 360 -27.45 -0.58 -13.77
CA ASN A 360 -26.28 -1.29 -13.23
C ASN A 360 -26.51 -1.89 -11.83
N ASN A 361 -27.49 -1.41 -11.08
CA ASN A 361 -27.80 -1.83 -9.70
C ASN A 361 -26.61 -1.79 -8.73
N LEU A 362 -25.55 -1.04 -9.05
CA LEU A 362 -24.40 -0.85 -8.18
C LEU A 362 -24.77 0.16 -7.09
N GLN A 363 -25.00 -0.36 -5.89
CA GLN A 363 -25.34 0.42 -4.70
C GLN A 363 -24.14 0.44 -3.75
N LEU A 364 -24.00 1.53 -2.99
CA LEU A 364 -22.85 1.72 -2.11
C LEU A 364 -23.30 1.97 -0.68
N ASP A 365 -22.52 1.47 0.28
CA ASP A 365 -22.62 1.78 1.69
C ASP A 365 -21.49 2.75 2.12
N HIS A 366 -21.83 3.66 3.03
CA HIS A 366 -20.91 4.56 3.73
C HIS A 366 -21.41 4.72 5.18
N PRO A 367 -20.63 4.36 6.21
CA PRO A 367 -19.37 3.63 6.12
C PRO A 367 -19.58 2.24 5.51
N ALA A 368 -18.51 1.65 4.99
CA ALA A 368 -18.51 0.27 4.49
C ALA A 368 -18.95 -0.72 5.58
N LEU A 369 -19.62 -1.80 5.19
CA LEU A 369 -20.15 -2.79 6.14
C LEU A 369 -19.04 -3.46 6.95
N GLN A 370 -17.96 -3.88 6.28
CA GLN A 370 -16.80 -4.49 6.94
C GLN A 370 -16.26 -3.62 8.09
N ASP A 371 -16.08 -2.32 7.85
CA ASP A 371 -15.56 -1.40 8.87
C ASP A 371 -16.51 -1.17 10.01
N HIS A 372 -17.80 -1.07 9.70
CA HIS A 372 -18.83 -0.94 10.70
C HIS A 372 -18.81 -2.15 11.65
N GLU A 373 -18.75 -3.36 11.11
CA GLU A 373 -18.71 -4.59 11.90
C GLU A 373 -17.39 -4.77 12.65
N SER A 374 -16.25 -4.51 12.02
CA SER A 374 -14.93 -4.54 12.66
C SER A 374 -14.81 -3.52 13.78
N SER A 375 -15.32 -2.30 13.60
CA SER A 375 -15.32 -1.26 14.65
C SER A 375 -16.23 -1.61 15.81
N LEU A 376 -17.42 -2.20 15.55
CA LEU A 376 -18.28 -2.71 16.63
C LEU A 376 -17.59 -3.82 17.44
N ARG A 377 -16.86 -4.73 16.78
CA ARG A 377 -16.06 -5.77 17.46
C ARG A 377 -14.93 -5.14 18.29
N TYR A 378 -14.22 -4.17 17.71
CA TYR A 378 -13.15 -3.44 18.38
C TYR A 378 -13.65 -2.78 19.67
N TYR A 379 -14.70 -1.95 19.59
CA TYR A 379 -15.19 -1.23 20.76
C TYR A 379 -15.77 -2.15 21.84
N ARG A 380 -16.40 -3.27 21.47
CA ARG A 380 -16.85 -4.27 22.45
C ARG A 380 -15.66 -4.89 23.20
N LYS A 381 -14.59 -5.23 22.48
CA LYS A 381 -13.36 -5.74 23.08
C LYS A 381 -12.68 -4.69 23.97
N GLU A 382 -12.64 -3.44 23.53
CA GLU A 382 -12.08 -2.32 24.29
C GLU A 382 -12.85 -2.09 25.61
N VAL A 383 -14.18 -2.21 25.62
CA VAL A 383 -14.98 -2.18 26.86
C VAL A 383 -14.53 -3.25 27.85
N ASP A 384 -14.31 -4.48 27.38
CA ASP A 384 -13.89 -5.58 28.25
C ASP A 384 -12.46 -5.40 28.76
N GLU A 385 -11.59 -4.77 27.97
CA GLU A 385 -10.21 -4.43 28.36
C GLU A 385 -10.20 -3.32 29.40
N VAL A 386 -10.85 -2.19 29.12
CA VAL A 386 -10.93 -1.05 30.06
C VAL A 386 -11.58 -1.48 31.38
N ARG A 387 -12.57 -2.37 31.38
CA ARG A 387 -13.16 -2.92 32.61
C ARG A 387 -12.16 -3.67 33.48
N ARG A 388 -11.15 -4.31 32.89
CA ARG A 388 -10.11 -5.06 33.61
C ARG A 388 -9.04 -4.18 34.26
N ASP A 389 -8.94 -2.91 33.85
CA ASP A 389 -7.93 -1.97 34.39
C ASP A 389 -8.09 -1.69 35.89
N VAL A 390 -9.32 -1.72 36.40
CA VAL A 390 -9.64 -1.53 37.82
C VAL A 390 -10.22 -2.83 38.38
N PRO A 391 -9.52 -3.50 39.31
CA PRO A 391 -10.03 -4.72 39.94
C PRO A 391 -11.37 -4.49 40.63
N ASP A 392 -12.26 -5.48 40.58
CA ASP A 392 -13.58 -5.41 41.23
C ASP A 392 -13.48 -5.10 42.73
N SER A 393 -12.44 -5.59 43.41
CA SER A 393 -12.19 -5.29 44.82
C SER A 393 -11.91 -3.81 45.09
N LEU A 394 -11.16 -3.13 44.21
CA LEU A 394 -10.91 -1.70 44.32
C LEU A 394 -12.18 -0.90 43.99
N ARG A 395 -12.92 -1.32 42.98
CA ARG A 395 -14.22 -0.74 42.62
C ARG A 395 -15.20 -0.77 43.80
N GLN A 396 -15.35 -1.92 44.46
CA GLN A 396 -16.25 -2.06 45.61
C GLN A 396 -15.83 -1.14 46.78
N ARG A 397 -14.53 -1.05 47.06
CA ARG A 397 -14.00 -0.14 48.10
C ARG A 397 -14.26 1.33 47.79
N ILE A 398 -14.14 1.73 46.52
CA ILE A 398 -14.47 3.10 46.10
C ILE A 398 -15.97 3.38 46.30
N LEU A 399 -16.83 2.47 45.85
CA LEU A 399 -18.29 2.63 45.95
C LEU A 399 -18.81 2.60 47.39
N SER A 400 -18.14 1.88 48.29
CA SER A 400 -18.48 1.85 49.72
C SER A 400 -17.95 3.05 50.52
N GLY A 401 -17.21 3.96 49.89
CA GLY A 401 -16.65 5.14 50.55
C GLY A 401 -15.46 4.83 51.46
N ASP A 402 -14.73 3.73 51.22
CA ASP A 402 -13.60 3.31 52.06
C ASP A 402 -12.53 4.42 52.16
N PRO A 403 -12.23 4.91 53.38
CA PRO A 403 -11.28 6.00 53.60
C PRO A 403 -9.82 5.58 53.33
N SER A 404 -9.53 4.28 53.25
CA SER A 404 -8.19 3.76 52.91
C SER A 404 -7.88 3.77 51.42
N VAL A 405 -8.84 4.11 50.56
CA VAL A 405 -8.63 4.27 49.12
C VAL A 405 -7.93 5.60 48.85
N SER A 406 -6.79 5.55 48.16
CA SER A 406 -6.01 6.74 47.88
C SER A 406 -6.68 7.64 46.83
N ARG A 407 -6.33 8.93 46.84
CA ARG A 407 -6.78 9.90 45.82
C ARG A 407 -6.41 9.44 44.40
N SER A 408 -5.23 8.85 44.21
CA SER A 408 -4.78 8.37 42.90
C SER A 408 -5.65 7.21 42.39
N GLN A 409 -6.04 6.28 43.25
CA GLN A 409 -6.94 5.18 42.90
C GLN A 409 -8.33 5.67 42.48
N ARG A 410 -8.86 6.70 43.15
CA ARG A 410 -10.12 7.35 42.76
C ARG A 410 -10.03 8.01 41.39
N ILE A 411 -8.94 8.73 41.11
CA ILE A 411 -8.69 9.35 39.80
C ILE A 411 -8.63 8.30 38.69
N VAL A 412 -7.95 7.16 38.92
CA VAL A 412 -7.89 6.06 37.94
C VAL A 412 -9.28 5.51 37.66
N TYR A 413 -10.10 5.28 38.69
CA TYR A 413 -11.47 4.82 38.53
C TYR A 413 -12.36 5.84 37.80
N GLU A 414 -12.26 7.13 38.13
CA GLU A 414 -12.99 8.20 37.44
C GLU A 414 -12.63 8.26 35.94
N ARG A 415 -11.33 8.15 35.61
CA ARG A 415 -10.87 8.05 34.22
C ARG A 415 -11.43 6.82 33.52
N GLN A 416 -11.40 5.65 34.17
CA GLN A 416 -11.99 4.43 33.64
C GLN A 416 -13.49 4.61 33.35
N GLN A 417 -14.26 5.21 34.26
CA GLN A 417 -15.68 5.47 34.05
C GLN A 417 -15.92 6.45 32.88
N ALA A 418 -15.11 7.51 32.77
CA ALA A 418 -15.19 8.44 31.65
C ALA A 418 -14.93 7.73 30.31
N THR A 419 -13.88 6.92 30.22
CA THR A 419 -13.57 6.12 29.02
C THR A 419 -14.69 5.14 28.69
N LEU A 420 -15.23 4.39 29.67
CA LEU A 420 -16.34 3.47 29.46
C LEU A 420 -17.61 4.18 29.00
N SER A 421 -17.88 5.37 29.52
CA SER A 421 -19.01 6.20 29.07
C SER A 421 -18.82 6.67 27.63
N GLU A 422 -17.61 7.07 27.26
CA GLU A 422 -17.29 7.49 25.89
C GLU A 422 -17.44 6.34 24.89
N ILE A 423 -16.86 5.17 25.18
CA ILE A 423 -16.98 3.98 24.33
C ILE A 423 -18.43 3.50 24.27
N GLY A 424 -19.15 3.50 25.40
CA GLY A 424 -20.55 3.09 25.47
C GLY A 424 -21.46 3.96 24.58
N GLU A 425 -21.24 5.27 24.56
CA GLU A 425 -21.96 6.19 23.68
C GLU A 425 -21.58 5.98 22.21
N THR A 426 -20.30 5.74 21.90
CA THR A 426 -19.87 5.38 20.54
C THR A 426 -20.54 4.09 20.05
N LEU A 427 -20.59 3.05 20.90
CA LEU A 427 -21.27 1.78 20.61
C LEU A 427 -22.78 1.98 20.40
N ARG A 428 -23.42 2.86 21.18
CA ARG A 428 -24.84 3.17 21.03
C ARG A 428 -25.12 3.81 19.67
N ILE A 429 -24.30 4.80 19.27
CA ILE A 429 -24.39 5.45 17.96
C ILE A 429 -24.19 4.41 16.86
N ALA A 430 -23.07 3.67 16.90
CA ALA A 430 -22.73 2.65 15.91
C ALA A 430 -23.82 1.59 15.77
N THR A 431 -24.31 1.02 16.89
CA THR A 431 -25.36 -0.01 16.87
C THR A 431 -26.69 0.52 16.31
N SER A 432 -26.97 1.81 16.51
CA SER A 432 -28.16 2.45 15.94
C SER A 432 -28.03 2.78 14.45
N PHE A 433 -26.83 2.65 13.87
CA PHE A 433 -26.53 2.98 12.48
C PHE A 433 -26.82 1.79 11.55
N ASP A 434 -28.10 1.58 11.30
CA ASP A 434 -28.65 0.47 10.51
C ASP A 434 -28.26 0.52 9.01
N GLN A 435 -28.68 -0.51 8.27
CA GLN A 435 -28.40 -0.66 6.84
C GLN A 435 -28.98 0.47 5.98
N GLN A 436 -30.11 1.08 6.37
CA GLN A 436 -30.68 2.20 5.62
C GLN A 436 -29.88 3.47 5.83
N LYS A 437 -29.34 3.68 7.04
CA LYS A 437 -28.43 4.80 7.33
C LYS A 437 -27.08 4.65 6.63
N ARG A 438 -26.60 3.41 6.43
CA ARG A 438 -25.37 3.12 5.66
C ARG A 438 -25.52 3.34 4.17
N TYR A 439 -26.71 3.08 3.60
CA TYR A 439 -26.94 3.26 2.18
C TYR A 439 -26.59 4.69 1.75
N LEU A 440 -25.56 4.82 0.90
CA LEU A 440 -25.09 6.11 0.40
C LEU A 440 -25.88 6.52 -0.85
N GLY A 441 -26.03 5.61 -1.80
CA GLY A 441 -26.60 5.88 -3.10
C GLY A 441 -26.26 4.82 -4.14
N SER A 442 -26.53 5.14 -5.40
CA SER A 442 -26.29 4.25 -6.54
C SER A 442 -25.31 4.88 -7.53
N VAL A 443 -24.51 4.06 -8.20
CA VAL A 443 -23.58 4.53 -9.24
C VAL A 443 -24.37 5.05 -10.44
N SER A 444 -24.15 6.32 -10.77
CA SER A 444 -24.83 7.03 -11.86
C SER A 444 -24.02 7.03 -13.15
N ALA A 445 -22.70 7.22 -13.05
CA ALA A 445 -21.79 7.22 -14.18
C ALA A 445 -20.37 6.88 -13.72
N ALA A 446 -19.54 6.36 -14.62
CA ALA A 446 -18.15 6.06 -14.32
C ALA A 446 -17.27 6.06 -15.58
N SER A 447 -15.96 6.20 -15.39
CA SER A 447 -14.99 6.29 -16.47
C SER A 447 -14.77 5.00 -17.24
N GLY A 448 -14.83 3.85 -16.56
CA GLY A 448 -14.16 2.63 -17.04
C GLY A 448 -12.64 2.72 -16.85
N PHE A 449 -11.90 1.70 -17.28
CA PHE A 449 -10.42 1.69 -17.28
C PHE A 449 -9.89 2.20 -18.62
N LYS A 450 -10.08 3.50 -18.87
CA LYS A 450 -9.68 4.15 -20.12
C LYS A 450 -8.64 5.23 -19.88
N VAL A 451 -8.09 5.72 -20.98
CA VAL A 451 -7.23 6.91 -21.00
C VAL A 451 -7.92 8.01 -21.79
N ASN A 452 -7.77 9.26 -21.35
CA ASN A 452 -8.29 10.40 -22.10
C ASN A 452 -7.39 10.72 -23.31
N LYS A 453 -7.80 11.72 -24.12
CA LYS A 453 -7.04 12.18 -25.30
C LYS A 453 -5.63 12.70 -24.97
N LYS A 454 -5.38 13.09 -23.72
CA LYS A 454 -4.08 13.52 -23.20
C LYS A 454 -3.26 12.36 -22.62
N ARG A 455 -3.70 11.11 -22.83
CA ARG A 455 -3.13 9.89 -22.26
C ARG A 455 -3.08 9.91 -20.73
N GLN A 456 -4.02 10.59 -20.07
CA GLN A 456 -4.15 10.49 -18.62
C GLN A 456 -5.06 9.31 -18.29
N LEU A 457 -4.66 8.52 -17.30
CA LEU A 457 -5.49 7.45 -16.79
C LEU A 457 -6.78 8.03 -16.19
N LEU A 458 -7.90 7.35 -16.42
CA LEU A 458 -9.18 7.70 -15.83
C LEU A 458 -9.70 6.56 -14.99
N ASP A 459 -10.12 6.90 -13.78
CA ASP A 459 -10.63 5.97 -12.80
C ASP A 459 -11.50 6.74 -11.81
N TRP A 460 -12.73 7.06 -12.23
CA TRP A 460 -13.67 7.83 -11.42
C TRP A 460 -15.08 7.25 -11.56
N ALA A 461 -15.86 7.36 -10.48
CA ALA A 461 -17.28 7.03 -10.46
C ALA A 461 -18.07 8.12 -9.73
N LEU A 462 -19.26 8.42 -10.25
CA LEU A 462 -20.24 9.32 -9.66
C LEU A 462 -21.37 8.52 -9.04
N VAL A 463 -21.72 8.92 -7.82
CA VAL A 463 -22.78 8.32 -7.01
C VAL A 463 -23.94 9.31 -6.96
N ASP A 464 -25.12 8.86 -7.36
CA ASP A 464 -26.37 9.57 -7.06
C ASP A 464 -26.70 9.33 -5.59
N VAL A 465 -26.29 10.29 -4.75
CA VAL A 465 -26.31 10.18 -3.30
C VAL A 465 -27.73 10.45 -2.78
N ASP A 466 -28.18 9.65 -1.83
CA ASP A 466 -29.44 9.92 -1.14
C ASP A 466 -29.41 11.31 -0.50
N LYS A 467 -30.48 12.09 -0.72
CA LYS A 467 -30.59 13.49 -0.29
C LYS A 467 -30.33 13.71 1.20
N HIS A 468 -30.57 12.70 2.05
CA HIS A 468 -30.35 12.77 3.49
C HIS A 468 -28.88 12.56 3.87
N ARG A 469 -28.07 12.00 2.97
CA ARG A 469 -26.63 11.80 3.13
C ARG A 469 -25.81 12.99 2.65
N ILE A 470 -26.36 13.85 1.80
CA ILE A 470 -25.65 15.00 1.18
C ILE A 470 -25.24 16.05 2.23
N THR A 471 -24.00 16.54 2.15
CA THR A 471 -23.50 17.71 2.91
C THR A 471 -22.44 18.47 2.09
N VAL A 472 -21.62 19.30 2.74
CA VAL A 472 -20.45 19.98 2.17
C VAL A 472 -19.19 19.12 2.31
N ASN A 473 -18.15 19.43 1.54
CA ASN A 473 -16.85 18.78 1.65
C ASN A 473 -16.06 19.30 2.86
N GLU A 474 -16.47 18.88 4.06
CA GLU A 474 -15.77 19.21 5.30
C GLU A 474 -14.34 18.63 5.30
N ILE A 475 -13.39 19.48 5.64
CA ILE A 475 -11.96 19.16 5.74
C ILE A 475 -11.45 19.49 7.15
N PRO A 476 -10.32 18.91 7.59
CA PRO A 476 -9.73 19.27 8.88
C PRO A 476 -9.43 20.77 8.96
N PRO A 477 -9.90 21.49 10.00
CA PRO A 477 -9.56 22.90 10.19
C PRO A 477 -8.07 23.10 10.45
N ASP A 478 -7.59 24.33 10.28
CA ASP A 478 -6.25 24.70 10.73
C ASP A 478 -6.06 24.40 12.24
N GLY A 479 -4.86 23.96 12.61
CA GLY A 479 -4.50 23.58 13.98
C GLY A 479 -5.04 22.22 14.46
N THR A 480 -5.96 21.58 13.72
CA THR A 480 -6.46 20.23 14.07
C THR A 480 -5.59 19.10 13.53
N VAL A 481 -4.82 19.39 12.49
CA VAL A 481 -3.86 18.45 11.91
C VAL A 481 -2.55 18.48 12.68
N SER A 482 -1.77 17.39 12.56
CA SER A 482 -0.45 17.30 13.19
C SER A 482 0.39 18.54 12.89
N SER A 483 1.02 19.09 13.93
CA SER A 483 1.87 20.29 13.84
C SER A 483 3.08 20.15 12.91
N LYS A 484 3.31 18.97 12.34
CA LYS A 484 4.30 18.73 11.28
C LYS A 484 3.84 19.28 9.92
N TYR A 485 2.54 19.46 9.70
CA TYR A 485 1.93 19.94 8.45
C TYR A 485 1.57 21.44 8.48
N ARG A 486 2.35 22.30 9.14
CA ARG A 486 2.02 23.75 9.32
C ARG A 486 1.82 24.56 8.04
N VAL A 487 2.20 24.02 6.89
CA VAL A 487 1.96 24.68 5.59
C VAL A 487 0.52 24.51 5.13
N TYR A 488 -0.24 23.55 5.69
CA TYR A 488 -1.66 23.40 5.45
C TYR A 488 -2.43 24.45 6.26
N THR A 489 -2.99 25.41 5.56
CA THR A 489 -3.65 26.60 6.12
C THR A 489 -4.92 26.88 5.31
N PRO A 490 -5.96 26.04 5.45
CA PRO A 490 -7.20 26.25 4.73
C PRO A 490 -7.88 27.53 5.23
N PRO A 491 -8.43 28.38 4.33
CA PRO A 491 -9.11 29.61 4.74
C PRO A 491 -10.42 29.33 5.50
N GLN A 492 -11.03 28.17 5.25
CA GLN A 492 -12.24 27.68 5.90
C GLN A 492 -12.23 26.15 5.95
N PRO A 493 -12.93 25.50 6.89
CA PRO A 493 -12.95 24.04 7.03
C PRO A 493 -13.83 23.34 5.97
N ILE A 494 -13.91 23.89 4.75
CA ILE A 494 -14.69 23.36 3.64
C ILE A 494 -13.83 23.47 2.37
N MET A 495 -13.70 22.35 1.65
CA MET A 495 -13.06 22.35 0.33
C MET A 495 -13.94 23.07 -0.68
N THR A 496 -13.40 24.10 -1.32
CA THR A 496 -14.11 24.90 -2.33
C THR A 496 -13.19 25.26 -3.48
N GLY A 497 -13.71 25.13 -4.70
CA GLY A 497 -12.95 25.42 -5.90
C GLY A 497 -11.85 24.40 -6.20
N THR A 498 -11.09 24.70 -7.24
CA THR A 498 -10.05 23.83 -7.78
C THR A 498 -8.73 24.59 -7.90
N SER A 499 -7.62 23.87 -7.96
CA SER A 499 -6.32 24.42 -8.27
C SER A 499 -5.54 23.44 -9.14
N SER A 500 -4.57 23.94 -9.90
CA SER A 500 -3.50 23.11 -10.44
C SER A 500 -2.44 22.88 -9.36
N VAL A 501 -1.56 21.93 -9.63
CA VAL A 501 -0.30 21.74 -8.90
C VAL A 501 0.85 21.72 -9.88
N ASP A 502 2.02 22.12 -9.40
CA ASP A 502 3.29 22.08 -10.11
C ASP A 502 4.29 21.17 -9.39
N GLU A 503 5.41 20.89 -10.04
CA GLU A 503 6.47 20.07 -9.48
C GLU A 503 7.01 20.65 -8.17
N GLY A 504 7.16 19.81 -7.14
CA GLY A 504 7.62 20.22 -5.81
C GLY A 504 6.53 20.76 -4.88
N ASP A 505 5.31 20.97 -5.37
CA ASP A 505 4.20 21.46 -4.55
C ASP A 505 3.82 20.46 -3.45
N ARG A 506 3.29 21.01 -2.35
CA ARG A 506 2.74 20.22 -1.25
C ARG A 506 1.27 19.95 -1.46
N VAL A 507 0.89 18.69 -1.29
CA VAL A 507 -0.50 18.23 -1.40
C VAL A 507 -0.89 17.43 -0.17
N PHE A 508 -2.19 17.33 0.07
CA PHE A 508 -2.77 16.66 1.22
C PHE A 508 -3.96 15.83 0.78
N LYS A 509 -4.30 14.80 1.54
CA LYS A 509 -5.57 14.07 1.40
C LYS A 509 -6.08 13.62 2.76
N VAL A 510 -7.35 13.24 2.80
CA VAL A 510 -7.93 12.46 3.88
C VAL A 510 -8.42 11.15 3.29
N GLY A 511 -7.80 10.04 3.68
CA GLY A 511 -8.20 8.71 3.25
C GLY A 511 -8.69 7.85 4.41
N ARG A 512 -9.53 6.84 4.09
CA ARG A 512 -10.09 5.89 5.06
C ARG A 512 -9.00 5.23 5.91
N LYS A 513 -7.88 4.86 5.27
CA LYS A 513 -6.86 4.01 5.87
C LYS A 513 -5.77 4.83 6.56
N THR A 514 -5.23 5.82 5.87
CA THR A 514 -4.09 6.60 6.40
C THR A 514 -4.51 7.90 7.07
N GLY A 515 -5.79 8.26 7.00
CA GLY A 515 -6.29 9.52 7.54
C GLY A 515 -5.70 10.73 6.80
N PHE A 516 -5.35 11.78 7.54
CA PHE A 516 -4.75 12.99 6.98
C PHE A 516 -3.25 12.81 6.73
N THR A 517 -2.87 12.80 5.46
CA THR A 517 -1.47 12.64 5.01
C THR A 517 -1.02 13.79 4.12
N GLY A 518 0.29 14.06 4.14
CA GLY A 518 0.93 15.07 3.31
C GLY A 518 1.86 14.43 2.29
N GLY A 519 1.93 15.03 1.10
CA GLY A 519 2.75 14.56 0.00
C GLY A 519 3.43 15.71 -0.75
N THR A 520 4.32 15.34 -1.66
CA THR A 520 5.03 16.27 -2.54
C THR A 520 4.90 15.79 -3.97
N VAL A 521 4.55 16.71 -4.87
CA VAL A 521 4.59 16.44 -6.31
C VAL A 521 6.04 16.23 -6.72
N ASN A 522 6.32 15.13 -7.41
CA ASN A 522 7.67 14.79 -7.82
C ASN A 522 8.21 15.75 -8.91
N GLY A 523 9.53 16.01 -8.92
CA GLY A 523 10.19 16.79 -9.98
C GLY A 523 10.06 16.16 -11.37
N ILE A 524 10.00 14.83 -11.44
CA ILE A 524 9.53 14.11 -12.62
C ILE A 524 8.05 13.76 -12.36
N ARG A 525 7.18 14.71 -12.69
CA ARG A 525 5.77 14.73 -12.30
C ARG A 525 4.98 13.50 -12.74
N LEU A 526 5.14 13.11 -14.00
CA LEU A 526 4.30 12.10 -14.64
C LEU A 526 4.97 10.74 -14.57
N SER A 527 4.22 9.73 -14.12
CA SER A 527 4.51 8.33 -14.38
C SER A 527 3.84 7.86 -15.66
N ASP A 528 4.34 6.76 -16.20
CA ASP A 528 3.66 5.96 -17.20
C ASP A 528 3.01 4.75 -16.55
N LEU A 529 1.82 4.41 -17.01
CA LEU A 529 1.01 3.31 -16.54
C LEU A 529 0.63 2.44 -17.72
N GLN A 530 0.59 1.14 -17.52
CA GLN A 530 0.06 0.22 -18.51
C GLN A 530 -0.89 -0.78 -17.85
N GLY A 531 -2.05 -0.92 -18.47
CA GLY A 531 -2.98 -2.02 -18.23
C GLY A 531 -3.28 -2.75 -19.52
N TRP A 532 -4.13 -3.76 -19.45
CA TRP A 532 -4.69 -4.40 -20.62
C TRP A 532 -6.15 -4.80 -20.38
N VAL A 533 -6.89 -4.91 -21.47
CA VAL A 533 -8.23 -5.52 -21.53
C VAL A 533 -8.18 -6.71 -22.46
N ILE A 534 -9.11 -7.65 -22.29
CA ILE A 534 -9.25 -8.78 -23.21
C ILE A 534 -10.28 -8.38 -24.27
N ASN A 535 -9.86 -8.34 -25.52
CA ASN A 535 -10.77 -8.02 -26.62
C ASN A 535 -11.72 -9.19 -26.91
N ALA A 536 -12.69 -8.96 -27.80
CA ALA A 536 -13.68 -9.97 -28.19
C ALA A 536 -13.05 -11.26 -28.78
N GLN A 537 -11.81 -11.20 -29.23
CA GLN A 537 -11.04 -12.33 -29.76
C GLN A 537 -10.19 -13.04 -28.69
N GLY A 538 -10.30 -12.64 -27.42
CA GLY A 538 -9.53 -13.22 -26.32
C GLY A 538 -8.08 -12.73 -26.22
N GLN A 539 -7.70 -11.69 -26.97
CA GLN A 539 -6.33 -11.16 -26.97
C GLN A 539 -6.19 -9.96 -26.03
N ARG A 540 -4.98 -9.76 -25.48
CA ARG A 540 -4.67 -8.58 -24.67
C ARG A 540 -4.52 -7.35 -25.55
N GLU A 541 -5.35 -6.35 -25.30
CA GLU A 541 -5.20 -5.01 -25.84
C GLU A 541 -4.63 -4.11 -24.74
N TYR A 542 -3.43 -3.57 -24.96
CA TYR A 542 -2.71 -2.77 -23.97
C TYR A 542 -3.16 -1.31 -24.01
N VAL A 543 -3.40 -0.75 -22.82
CA VAL A 543 -3.80 0.65 -22.63
C VAL A 543 -2.73 1.34 -21.80
N GLN A 544 -2.12 2.38 -22.37
CA GLN A 544 -1.07 3.15 -21.72
C GLN A 544 -1.52 4.56 -21.37
N GLY A 545 -1.36 4.93 -20.10
CA GLY A 545 -1.73 6.22 -19.57
C GLY A 545 -0.66 6.85 -18.69
N THR A 546 -1.00 7.97 -18.09
CA THR A 546 -0.12 8.73 -17.19
C THR A 546 -0.90 9.17 -15.96
N ALA A 547 -0.18 9.32 -14.85
CA ALA A 547 -0.70 9.87 -13.60
C ALA A 547 0.37 10.73 -12.92
N THR A 548 -0.06 11.59 -12.03
CA THR A 548 0.83 12.46 -11.27
C THR A 548 1.37 11.73 -10.05
N VAL A 549 2.69 11.78 -9.89
CA VAL A 549 3.45 11.05 -8.88
C VAL A 549 3.60 11.91 -7.63
N ILE A 550 3.05 11.42 -6.52
CA ILE A 550 3.11 12.05 -5.20
C ILE A 550 3.91 11.17 -4.24
N LEU A 551 4.91 11.77 -3.60
CA LEU A 551 5.79 11.08 -2.65
C LEU A 551 5.49 11.54 -1.22
N PRO A 552 5.68 10.69 -0.20
CA PRO A 552 5.34 11.00 1.19
C PRO A 552 6.11 12.22 1.71
N TRP A 553 5.44 13.05 2.51
CA TRP A 553 6.08 14.18 3.19
C TRP A 553 5.75 14.19 4.68
N LYS A 554 6.77 13.97 5.51
CA LYS A 554 6.64 13.89 6.98
C LYS A 554 5.67 12.79 7.45
N CYS A 555 5.46 11.76 6.65
CA CYS A 555 4.70 10.55 6.95
C CYS A 555 5.34 9.36 6.22
N ASP A 556 4.98 8.15 6.62
CA ASP A 556 5.58 6.93 6.07
C ASP A 556 5.09 6.66 4.64
N THR A 557 3.79 6.91 4.40
CA THR A 557 3.18 6.85 3.08
C THR A 557 2.30 8.08 2.83
N PHE A 558 2.18 8.49 1.56
CA PHE A 558 1.14 9.45 1.16
C PHE A 558 -0.24 8.79 1.18
N GLY A 559 -0.35 7.53 0.75
CA GLY A 559 -1.59 6.77 0.77
C GLY A 559 -1.37 5.28 0.61
N ASP A 560 -2.34 4.51 1.08
CA ASP A 560 -2.39 3.06 0.91
C ASP A 560 -3.47 2.67 -0.11
N PRO A 561 -3.51 1.42 -0.60
CA PRO A 561 -4.50 0.97 -1.59
C PRO A 561 -5.96 1.20 -1.18
N GLU A 562 -6.26 1.18 0.10
CA GLU A 562 -7.61 1.42 0.63
C GLU A 562 -7.98 2.91 0.73
N ASP A 563 -7.04 3.82 0.43
CA ASP A 563 -7.29 5.26 0.30
C ASP A 563 -7.77 5.65 -1.10
N SER A 564 -7.83 4.73 -2.05
CA SER A 564 -8.40 4.96 -3.39
C SER A 564 -9.75 5.67 -3.29
N GLY A 565 -9.89 6.74 -4.05
CA GLY A 565 -11.07 7.61 -4.09
C GLY A 565 -10.90 8.88 -3.27
N SER A 566 -9.85 9.00 -2.47
CA SER A 566 -9.59 10.21 -1.68
C SER A 566 -9.41 11.45 -2.56
N PHE A 567 -10.03 12.56 -2.17
CA PHE A 567 -9.73 13.85 -2.77
C PHE A 567 -8.36 14.33 -2.33
N VAL A 568 -7.59 14.81 -3.29
CA VAL A 568 -6.28 15.44 -3.08
C VAL A 568 -6.45 16.95 -3.17
N MET A 569 -5.84 17.67 -2.24
CA MET A 569 -5.96 19.11 -2.09
C MET A 569 -4.62 19.80 -1.88
N ASN A 570 -4.53 21.08 -2.21
CA ASN A 570 -3.34 21.89 -1.91
C ASN A 570 -3.35 22.37 -0.44
N ASN A 571 -2.40 23.22 -0.09
CA ASN A 571 -2.28 23.85 1.23
C ASN A 571 -3.46 24.73 1.65
N GLU A 572 -4.16 25.33 0.69
CA GLU A 572 -5.39 26.12 0.90
C GLU A 572 -6.66 25.25 0.85
N ALA A 573 -6.50 23.94 0.76
CA ALA A 573 -7.55 22.96 0.59
C ALA A 573 -8.46 23.19 -0.62
N LYS A 574 -7.88 23.61 -1.75
CA LYS A 574 -8.52 23.55 -3.08
C LYS A 574 -8.32 22.17 -3.68
N PHE A 575 -9.34 21.67 -4.38
CA PHE A 575 -9.30 20.36 -5.02
C PHE A 575 -8.27 20.32 -6.17
N ILE A 576 -7.39 19.33 -6.14
CA ILE A 576 -6.31 19.09 -7.12
C ILE A 576 -6.58 17.86 -7.98
N GLY A 577 -7.26 16.87 -7.43
CA GLY A 577 -7.45 15.60 -8.12
C GLY A 577 -7.94 14.47 -7.23
N LEU A 578 -7.97 13.28 -7.83
CA LEU A 578 -8.44 12.04 -7.22
C LEU A 578 -7.26 11.09 -7.05
N TYR A 579 -7.03 10.63 -5.82
CA TYR A 579 -6.05 9.59 -5.53
C TYR A 579 -6.57 8.24 -6.04
N VAL A 580 -5.76 7.52 -6.83
CA VAL A 580 -6.17 6.25 -7.47
C VAL A 580 -5.53 5.00 -6.88
N GLY A 581 -4.47 5.18 -6.08
CA GLY A 581 -3.62 4.08 -5.62
C GLY A 581 -2.14 4.39 -5.89
N GLY A 582 -1.34 3.34 -6.05
CA GLY A 582 0.09 3.47 -6.32
C GLY A 582 0.91 2.29 -5.79
N ASP A 583 2.23 2.40 -5.91
CA ASP A 583 3.15 1.35 -5.47
C ASP A 583 3.41 1.47 -3.97
N ARG A 584 2.73 0.65 -3.19
CA ARG A 584 2.84 0.63 -1.73
C ARG A 584 4.26 0.27 -1.26
N ASP A 585 4.90 -0.72 -1.87
CA ASP A 585 6.23 -1.19 -1.45
C ASP A 585 7.30 -0.10 -1.65
N ARG A 586 7.07 0.79 -2.63
CA ARG A 586 7.91 1.97 -2.86
C ARG A 586 7.34 3.26 -2.27
N ASN A 587 6.20 3.24 -1.58
CA ASN A 587 5.49 4.41 -1.08
C ASN A 587 5.25 5.49 -2.15
N ILE A 588 4.79 5.10 -3.33
CA ILE A 588 4.49 6.01 -4.45
C ILE A 588 2.98 6.15 -4.53
N GLY A 589 2.47 7.38 -4.45
CA GLY A 589 1.07 7.70 -4.70
C GLY A 589 0.83 8.21 -6.12
N LEU A 590 -0.32 7.87 -6.69
CA LEU A 590 -0.74 8.27 -8.02
C LEU A 590 -2.03 9.08 -7.95
N VAL A 591 -2.10 10.17 -8.72
CA VAL A 591 -3.22 11.12 -8.72
C VAL A 591 -3.67 11.42 -10.15
N ILE A 592 -4.99 11.41 -10.37
CA ILE A 592 -5.62 11.97 -11.56
C ILE A 592 -5.93 13.44 -11.27
N GLU A 593 -5.35 14.34 -12.05
CA GLU A 593 -5.55 15.77 -11.85
C GLU A 593 -6.92 16.28 -12.32
N THR A 594 -7.43 17.31 -11.65
CA THR A 594 -8.78 17.86 -11.83
C THR A 594 -9.10 18.20 -13.29
N GLN A 595 -8.16 18.76 -14.05
CA GLN A 595 -8.44 19.18 -15.43
C GLN A 595 -8.85 17.98 -16.30
N GLY A 596 -8.04 16.92 -16.33
CA GLY A 596 -8.33 15.71 -17.11
C GLY A 596 -9.56 14.97 -16.59
N LEU A 597 -9.74 14.97 -15.26
CA LEU A 597 -10.89 14.38 -14.58
C LEU A 597 -12.21 15.06 -14.97
N PHE A 598 -12.30 16.39 -14.87
CA PHE A 598 -13.52 17.14 -15.14
C PHE A 598 -13.84 17.22 -16.63
N GLU A 599 -12.82 17.25 -17.50
CA GLU A 599 -13.01 17.11 -18.95
C GLU A 599 -13.69 15.77 -19.29
N ASP A 600 -13.24 14.66 -18.72
CA ASP A 600 -13.85 13.36 -18.96
C ASP A 600 -15.25 13.20 -18.32
N ILE A 601 -15.46 13.74 -17.12
CA ILE A 601 -16.80 13.77 -16.49
C ILE A 601 -17.80 14.49 -17.40
N LYS A 602 -17.43 15.66 -17.96
CA LYS A 602 -18.28 16.37 -18.92
C LYS A 602 -18.52 15.55 -20.19
N GLU A 603 -17.51 14.86 -20.70
CA GLU A 603 -17.64 14.03 -21.89
C GLU A 603 -18.59 12.84 -21.67
N VAL A 604 -18.50 12.15 -20.53
CA VAL A 604 -19.32 10.97 -20.21
C VAL A 604 -20.75 11.37 -19.84
N THR A 605 -20.91 12.41 -19.03
CA THR A 605 -22.23 12.80 -18.48
C THR A 605 -22.97 13.81 -19.35
N LYS A 606 -22.29 14.42 -20.33
CA LYS A 606 -22.78 15.54 -21.15
C LYS A 606 -23.19 16.77 -20.32
N CYS A 607 -22.72 16.88 -19.08
CA CYS A 607 -22.96 18.07 -18.27
C CYS A 607 -22.23 19.29 -18.85
N ARG A 608 -22.76 20.48 -18.57
CA ARG A 608 -22.19 21.74 -19.06
C ARG A 608 -20.92 22.11 -18.29
N ASP A 609 -20.95 21.92 -16.98
CA ASP A 609 -19.87 22.32 -16.08
C ASP A 609 -19.83 21.45 -14.82
N VAL A 610 -18.67 21.46 -14.15
CA VAL A 610 -18.37 20.68 -12.94
C VAL A 610 -17.69 21.57 -11.92
N ARG A 611 -18.11 21.50 -10.65
CA ARG A 611 -17.47 22.24 -9.55
C ARG A 611 -17.42 21.42 -8.26
N ILE A 612 -16.63 21.93 -7.32
CA ILE A 612 -16.51 21.43 -5.94
C ILE A 612 -17.35 22.30 -5.02
#